data_AF-A0A355S9F3-F1
#
_entry.id   AF-A0A355S9F3-F1
#
_cell.length_a   1.000
_cell.length_b   1.000
_cell.length_c   1.000
_cell.angle_alpha   90.00
_cell.angle_beta   90.00
_cell.angle_gamma   90.00
#
_symmetry.space_group_name_H-M   'P 1'
#
loop_
_entity.id
_entity.type
_entity.pdbx_description
1 polymer ?
#
loop_
_entity_poly.entity_id
_entity_poly.type
_entity_poly.pdbx_seq_one_letter_code
_entity_poly.pdbx_strand_id
1 'polypeptide(L)'
;RIAPYYRLSFGRRPPEELYDMNRDPHQLRNLAEEEKFAQVKSSLRQKMEDYLRATGDPRMEGQSPWDDYDFTDKRIFGNPRWREEGLALPSVIPGGRPD
;
A
#
# COMPACT_ATOMS: atom_id res chain seq x y z
N ARG A 1 0.71 -25.57 -13.09
CA ARG A 1 0.51 -24.30 -13.85
C ARG A 1 0.72 -23.13 -12.88
N ILE A 2 1.72 -22.26 -13.09
CA ILE A 2 2.13 -21.20 -12.14
C ILE A 2 1.39 -19.87 -12.38
N ALA A 3 0.95 -19.62 -13.62
CA ALA A 3 0.37 -18.34 -14.03
C ALA A 3 -0.76 -17.78 -13.13
N PRO A 4 -1.72 -18.58 -12.61
CA PRO A 4 -2.73 -18.06 -11.68
C PRO A 4 -2.14 -17.49 -10.39
N TYR A 5 -1.19 -18.20 -9.77
CA TYR A 5 -0.51 -17.76 -8.55
C TYR A 5 0.37 -16.53 -8.79
N TYR A 6 1.05 -16.49 -9.93
CA TYR A 6 1.81 -15.31 -10.35
C TYR A 6 0.90 -14.09 -10.46
N ARG A 7 -0.27 -14.22 -11.08
CA ARG A 7 -1.22 -13.08 -11.21
C ARG A 7 -1.77 -12.61 -9.87
N LEU A 8 -2.10 -13.54 -8.96
CA LEU A 8 -2.54 -13.18 -7.62
C LEU A 8 -1.44 -12.49 -6.80
N SER A 9 -0.18 -12.85 -7.02
CA SER A 9 0.95 -12.34 -6.23
C SER A 9 1.59 -11.06 -6.81
N PHE A 10 1.70 -10.98 -8.14
CA PHE A 10 2.50 -9.97 -8.85
C PHE A 10 1.76 -9.31 -10.01
N GLY A 11 0.47 -9.63 -10.21
CA GLY A 11 -0.34 -8.99 -11.23
C GLY A 11 -0.57 -7.50 -10.92
N ARG A 12 -0.74 -6.69 -11.98
CA ARG A 12 -1.21 -5.31 -11.80
C ARG A 12 -2.62 -5.35 -11.23
N ARG A 13 -2.85 -4.58 -10.17
CA ARG A 13 -4.18 -4.45 -9.59
C ARG A 13 -5.04 -3.49 -10.42
N PRO A 14 -6.31 -3.83 -10.66
CA PRO A 14 -7.26 -2.88 -11.25
C PRO A 14 -7.47 -1.69 -10.30
N PRO A 15 -8.07 -0.58 -10.79
CA PRO A 15 -8.37 0.58 -9.95
C PRO A 15 -9.36 0.27 -8.82
N GLU A 16 -10.19 -0.77 -8.97
CA GLU A 16 -11.18 -1.17 -7.98
C GLU A 16 -11.21 -2.68 -7.76
N GLU A 17 -11.41 -3.07 -6.51
CA GLU A 17 -11.59 -4.45 -6.10
C GLU A 17 -12.84 -4.57 -5.22
N LEU A 18 -13.68 -5.57 -5.47
CA LEU A 18 -14.89 -5.86 -4.69
C LEU A 18 -14.91 -7.35 -4.34
N TYR A 19 -15.09 -7.67 -3.06
CA TYR A 19 -15.08 -9.05 -2.56
C TYR A 19 -16.30 -9.34 -1.70
N ASP A 20 -16.80 -10.56 -1.80
CA ASP A 20 -17.81 -11.09 -0.88
C ASP A 20 -17.09 -11.82 0.26
N MET A 21 -16.95 -11.15 1.41
CA MET A 21 -16.20 -11.70 2.55
C MET A 21 -16.80 -12.98 3.14
N ASN A 22 -18.09 -13.26 2.93
CA ASN A 22 -18.71 -14.48 3.41
C ASN A 22 -18.37 -15.68 2.52
N ARG A 23 -18.26 -15.45 1.21
CA ARG A 23 -17.99 -16.50 0.21
C ARG A 23 -16.52 -16.62 -0.16
N ASP A 24 -15.77 -15.55 -0.01
CA ASP A 24 -14.36 -15.41 -0.37
C ASP A 24 -13.59 -14.63 0.72
N PRO A 25 -13.37 -15.25 1.90
CA PRO A 25 -12.66 -14.61 3.01
C PRO A 25 -11.19 -14.30 2.68
N HIS A 26 -10.64 -14.91 1.62
CA HIS A 26 -9.27 -14.71 1.17
C HIS A 26 -9.15 -13.68 0.03
N GLN A 27 -10.26 -13.09 -0.42
CA GLN A 27 -10.27 -12.01 -1.41
C GLN A 27 -9.55 -12.38 -2.73
N LEU A 28 -9.71 -13.63 -3.17
CA LEU A 28 -9.04 -14.14 -4.37
C LEU A 28 -9.86 -13.90 -5.66
N ARG A 29 -11.16 -13.65 -5.54
CA ARG A 29 -12.08 -13.40 -6.66
C ARG A 29 -12.63 -11.98 -6.60
N ASN A 30 -12.01 -11.09 -7.38
CA ASN A 30 -12.53 -9.74 -7.57
C ASN A 30 -13.84 -9.75 -8.39
N LEU A 31 -14.88 -9.12 -7.83
CA LEU A 31 -16.23 -9.00 -8.38
C LEU A 31 -16.50 -7.61 -8.99
N ALA A 32 -15.52 -6.70 -8.99
CA ALA A 32 -15.72 -5.28 -9.33
C ALA A 32 -16.20 -5.02 -10.77
N GLU A 33 -15.92 -5.95 -11.68
CA GLU A 33 -16.30 -5.87 -13.10
C GLU A 33 -17.55 -6.71 -13.43
N GLU A 34 -18.15 -7.40 -12.44
CA GLU A 34 -19.38 -8.17 -12.65
C GLU A 34 -20.61 -7.26 -12.55
N GLU A 35 -21.33 -7.05 -13.66
CA GLU A 35 -22.46 -6.12 -13.81
C GLU A 35 -23.51 -6.22 -12.68
N LYS A 36 -23.84 -7.44 -12.25
CA LYS A 36 -24.79 -7.67 -11.14
C LYS A 36 -24.38 -7.01 -9.80
N PHE A 37 -23.10 -6.65 -9.64
CA PHE A 37 -22.58 -5.98 -8.45
C PHE A 37 -22.31 -4.49 -8.67
N ALA A 38 -22.63 -3.91 -9.84
CA ALA A 38 -22.39 -2.50 -10.14
C ALA A 38 -23.05 -1.55 -9.13
N GLN A 39 -24.31 -1.82 -8.76
CA GLN A 39 -25.04 -1.04 -7.76
C GLN A 39 -24.37 -1.12 -6.37
N VAL A 40 -23.92 -2.31 -5.97
CA VAL A 40 -23.24 -2.54 -4.68
C VAL A 40 -21.90 -1.82 -4.66
N LYS A 41 -21.11 -1.94 -5.72
CA LYS A 41 -19.82 -1.25 -5.88
C LYS A 41 -20.00 0.26 -5.77
N SER A 42 -20.95 0.82 -6.51
CA SER A 42 -21.26 2.27 -6.48
C SER A 42 -21.68 2.74 -5.09
N SER A 43 -22.57 2.00 -4.42
CA SER A 43 -23.01 2.35 -3.06
C SER A 43 -21.87 2.32 -2.02
N LEU A 44 -21.00 1.31 -2.09
CA LEU A 44 -19.85 1.21 -1.19
C LEU A 44 -18.81 2.30 -1.47
N ARG A 45 -18.56 2.60 -2.75
CA ARG A 45 -17.69 3.71 -3.15
C ARG A 45 -18.21 5.04 -2.59
N GLN A 46 -19.50 5.32 -2.76
CA GLN A 46 -20.10 6.55 -2.23
C GLN A 46 -19.93 6.65 -0.70
N LYS A 47 -20.24 5.57 0.04
CA LYS A 47 -20.06 5.54 1.50
C LYS A 47 -18.61 5.80 1.92
N MET A 48 -17.65 5.20 1.22
CA MET A 48 -16.22 5.40 1.47
C MET A 48 -15.84 6.85 1.21
N GLU A 49 -16.16 7.39 0.04
CA GLU A 49 -15.78 8.76 -0.32
C GLU A 49 -16.46 9.81 0.56
N ASP A 50 -17.71 9.60 0.97
CA ASP A 50 -18.42 10.48 1.91
C ASP A 50 -17.71 10.52 3.27
N TYR A 51 -17.30 9.36 3.78
CA TYR A 51 -16.52 9.28 5.01
C TYR A 51 -15.18 10.00 4.86
N LEU A 52 -14.44 9.74 3.78
CA LEU A 52 -13.14 10.37 3.54
C LEU A 52 -13.25 11.89 3.44
N ARG A 53 -14.28 12.41 2.76
CA ARG A 53 -14.57 13.86 2.72
C ARG A 53 -14.94 14.40 4.11
N ALA A 54 -15.80 13.71 4.85
CA ALA A 54 -16.22 14.13 6.19
C ALA A 54 -15.06 14.17 7.19
N THR A 55 -14.05 13.32 7.03
CA THR A 55 -12.86 13.30 7.90
C THR A 55 -11.69 14.11 7.36
N GLY A 56 -11.84 14.79 6.21
CA GLY A 56 -10.79 15.62 5.63
C GLY A 56 -9.58 14.84 5.09
N ASP A 57 -9.79 13.68 4.47
CA ASP A 57 -8.70 12.93 3.83
C ASP A 57 -8.16 13.74 2.62
N PRO A 58 -6.86 14.07 2.59
CA PRO A 58 -6.26 14.91 1.54
C PRO A 58 -6.33 14.29 0.14
N ARG A 59 -6.48 12.96 0.03
CA ARG A 59 -6.60 12.28 -1.27
C ARG A 59 -7.90 12.61 -1.99
N MET A 60 -8.93 13.01 -1.25
CA MET A 60 -10.18 13.48 -1.85
C MET A 60 -10.01 14.82 -2.58
N GLU A 61 -8.94 15.55 -2.28
CA GLU A 61 -8.55 16.80 -2.95
C GLU A 61 -7.42 16.57 -3.97
N GLY A 62 -7.05 15.32 -4.25
CA GLY A 62 -5.94 14.98 -5.14
C GLY A 62 -4.55 15.21 -4.55
N GLN A 63 -4.46 15.40 -3.23
CA GLN A 63 -3.18 15.55 -2.54
C GLN A 63 -2.70 14.18 -2.02
N SER A 64 -1.40 13.92 -2.13
CA SER A 64 -0.76 12.78 -1.48
C SER A 64 0.45 13.28 -0.67
N PRO A 65 0.25 13.84 0.53
CA PRO A 65 1.34 14.38 1.34
C PRO A 65 2.37 13.32 1.78
N TRP A 66 2.06 12.03 1.57
CA TRP A 66 2.91 10.89 1.89
C TRP A 66 3.81 10.45 0.74
N ASP A 67 3.56 10.89 -0.50
CA ASP A 67 4.38 10.51 -1.66
C ASP A 67 5.78 11.14 -1.58
N ASP A 68 5.89 12.30 -0.92
CA ASP A 68 7.10 13.08 -0.77
C ASP A 68 7.77 12.90 0.60
N TYR A 69 7.52 11.78 1.30
CA TYR A 69 8.23 11.53 2.55
C TYR A 69 9.73 11.46 2.33
N ASP A 70 10.45 12.28 3.10
CA ASP A 70 11.90 12.18 3.22
C ASP A 70 12.25 10.75 3.59
N PHE A 71 12.99 10.08 2.70
CA PHE A 71 13.53 8.76 3.00
C PHE A 71 14.34 8.86 4.29
N THR A 72 13.93 8.10 5.31
CA THR A 72 14.30 8.33 6.72
C THR A 72 15.79 8.16 7.03
N ASP A 73 16.58 7.68 6.06
CA ASP A 73 18.03 7.58 6.20
C ASP A 73 18.78 8.40 5.16
N LYS A 74 19.02 9.68 5.48
CA LYS A 74 19.81 10.60 4.65
C LYS A 74 21.28 10.16 4.52
N ARG A 75 21.77 9.21 5.35
CA ARG A 75 23.15 8.67 5.25
C ARG A 75 23.35 7.91 3.93
N ILE A 76 22.29 7.32 3.38
CA ILE A 76 22.31 6.66 2.08
C ILE A 76 22.72 7.63 0.96
N PHE A 77 22.27 8.88 1.01
CA PHE A 77 22.62 9.90 0.02
C PHE A 77 23.97 10.58 0.30
N GLY A 78 24.46 10.50 1.54
CA GLY A 78 25.79 11.01 1.93
C GLY A 78 26.94 10.09 1.51
N ASN A 79 26.70 8.80 1.28
CA ASN A 79 27.68 7.86 0.74
C ASN A 79 27.31 7.45 -0.70
N PRO A 80 27.93 8.00 -1.76
CA PRO A 80 27.64 7.60 -3.14
C PRO A 80 27.94 6.12 -3.46
N ARG A 81 28.69 5.41 -2.60
CA ARG A 81 29.02 3.99 -2.73
C ARG A 81 28.23 3.06 -1.81
N TRP A 82 27.16 3.54 -1.16
CA TRP A 82 26.37 2.76 -0.20
C TRP A 82 25.84 1.42 -0.74
N ARG A 83 25.65 1.29 -2.07
CA ARG A 83 25.21 0.05 -2.72
C ARG A 83 26.28 -1.06 -2.69
N GLU A 84 27.55 -0.69 -2.60
CA GLU A 84 28.70 -1.62 -2.54
C GLU A 84 29.16 -1.84 -1.11
N GLU A 85 29.15 -0.78 -0.30
CA GLU A 85 29.71 -0.77 1.07
C GLU A 85 28.67 -1.13 2.15
N GLY A 86 27.38 -1.07 1.82
CA GLY A 86 26.28 -1.20 2.77
C GLY A 86 26.03 0.08 3.59
N LEU A 87 25.00 0.05 4.44
CA LEU A 87 24.78 1.12 5.42
C LEU A 87 25.95 1.13 6.41
N ALA A 88 26.56 2.30 6.63
CA ALA A 88 27.48 2.46 7.75
C ALA A 88 26.74 2.08 9.03
N LEU A 89 27.18 0.99 9.68
CA LEU A 89 26.64 0.62 10.98
C LEU A 89 26.79 1.85 11.89
N PRO A 90 25.74 2.24 12.64
CA PRO A 90 25.90 3.31 13.62
C PRO A 90 27.12 2.95 14.46
N SER A 91 28.08 3.88 14.55
CA SER A 91 29.25 3.70 15.43
C SER A 91 28.72 3.23 16.76
N VAL A 92 29.12 2.02 17.16
CA VAL A 92 28.79 1.39 18.42
C VAL A 92 28.60 2.49 19.46
N ILE A 93 27.37 2.68 19.96
CA ILE A 93 27.14 3.65 21.02
C ILE A 93 28.17 3.30 22.11
N PRO A 94 29.10 4.19 22.46
CA PRO A 94 30.06 3.89 23.51
C PRO A 94 29.28 3.92 24.82
N GLY A 95 28.80 2.73 25.21
CA GLY A 95 27.86 2.55 26.30
C GLY A 95 26.91 1.41 25.95
N GLY A 96 27.39 0.18 26.20
CA GLY A 96 26.56 -1.02 26.10
C GLY A 96 25.28 -0.87 26.91
N ARG A 97 24.19 -1.49 26.44
CA ARG A 97 23.11 -1.83 27.36
C ARG A 97 23.66 -2.90 28.31
N PRO A 98 23.59 -2.72 29.64
CA PRO A 98 23.49 -3.87 30.50
C PRO A 98 22.20 -4.60 30.13
N ASP A 99 22.30 -5.92 30.20
CA ASP A 99 21.26 -6.95 30.28
C ASP A 99 19.82 -6.48 30.55
#